data_AF-W5WC97-F1
#
_entry.id   AF-W5WC97-F1
#
_cell.length_a   1.000
_cell.length_b   1.000
_cell.length_c   1.000
_cell.angle_alpha   90.00
_cell.angle_beta   90.00
_cell.angle_gamma   90.00
#
_symmetry.space_group_name_H-M   'P 1'
#
loop_
_entity.id
_entity.type
_entity.pdbx_description
1 polymer ?
#
loop_
_entity_poly.entity_id
_entity_poly.type
_entity_poly.pdbx_seq_one_letter_code
_entity_poly.pdbx_strand_id
1 'polypeptide(L)' 'MAESIIGLFKTEVVNQHGPFTTLAEVEYAVMEWVDWYNNARLHSRLGYLTPAEYETVYYAQHPPRRPALV' A
#
# COMPACT_ATOMS: atom_id res chain seq x y z
N MET A 1 -14.83 9.17 8.16
CA MET A 1 -13.84 8.39 8.93
C MET A 1 -12.61 8.22 8.06
N ALA A 2 -11.41 8.50 8.57
CA ALA A 2 -10.18 8.13 7.89
C ALA A 2 -9.71 6.81 8.50
N GLU A 3 -9.88 5.71 7.79
CA GLU A 3 -9.24 4.45 8.19
C GLU A 3 -7.73 4.62 8.03
N SER A 4 -6.96 4.23 9.04
CA SER A 4 -5.52 4.12 8.88
C SER A 4 -5.20 2.94 7.96
N ILE A 5 -4.05 2.96 7.28
CA ILE A 5 -3.57 1.84 6.45
C ILE A 5 -3.59 0.52 7.23
N ILE A 6 -3.19 0.56 8.50
CA ILE A 6 -3.22 -0.60 9.41
C ILE A 6 -4.65 -1.04 9.72
N GLY A 7 -5.58 -0.10 9.92
CA GLY A 7 -7.00 -0.42 10.12
C GLY A 7 -7.59 -1.11 8.90
N LEU A 8 -7.26 -0.62 7.70
CA LEU A 8 -7.71 -1.18 6.45
C LEU A 8 -7.14 -2.59 6.22
N PHE A 9 -5.84 -2.81 6.46
CA PHE A 9 -5.25 -4.15 6.43
C PHE A 9 -5.95 -5.13 7.38
N LYS A 10 -6.26 -4.69 8.61
CA LYS A 10 -6.99 -5.53 9.56
C LYS A 10 -8.40 -5.89 9.04
N THR A 11 -9.12 -4.93 8.46
CA THR A 11 -10.46 -5.13 7.92
C THR A 11 -10.47 -6.04 6.68
N GLU A 12 -9.53 -5.82 5.76
CA GLU A 12 -9.50 -6.52 4.46
C GLU A 12 -8.82 -7.88 4.54
N VAL A 13 -7.83 -8.04 5.42
CA VAL A 13 -7.00 -9.26 5.47
C VAL A 13 -7.24 -10.03 6.75
N VAL A 14 -6.96 -9.43 7.91
CA VAL A 14 -6.99 -10.17 9.19
C VAL A 14 -8.39 -10.66 9.54
N ASN A 15 -9.40 -9.81 9.38
CA ASN A 15 -10.78 -10.14 9.71
C ASN A 15 -11.42 -11.11 8.71
N GLN A 16 -10.95 -11.13 7.45
CA GLN A 16 -11.54 -11.95 6.39
C GLN A 16 -10.84 -13.30 6.21
N HIS A 17 -9.53 -13.33 6.40
CA HIS A 17 -8.68 -14.50 6.09
C HIS A 17 -7.98 -15.09 7.33
N GLY A 18 -8.10 -14.45 8.49
CA GLY A 18 -7.59 -15.00 9.75
C GLY A 18 -8.49 -16.11 10.33
N PRO A 19 -8.04 -16.76 11.43
CA PRO A 19 -6.80 -16.50 12.16
C PRO A 19 -5.57 -17.10 11.46
N PHE A 20 -4.45 -16.37 11.51
CA PHE A 20 -3.14 -16.88 11.10
C PHE A 20 -2.49 -17.62 12.26
N THR A 21 -1.84 -18.75 11.98
CA THR A 21 -1.25 -19.61 13.02
C THR A 21 0.27 -19.42 13.12
N THR A 22 0.90 -18.98 12.04
CA THR A 22 2.35 -18.81 11.93
C THR A 22 2.72 -17.41 11.45
N LEU A 23 3.96 -16.98 11.76
CA LEU A 23 4.49 -15.73 11.24
C LEU A 23 4.55 -15.74 9.71
N ALA A 24 4.93 -16.85 9.10
CA ALA A 24 5.06 -16.99 7.65
C ALA A 24 3.73 -16.73 6.92
N GLU A 25 2.60 -17.18 7.48
CA GLU A 25 1.27 -16.89 6.92
C GLU A 25 0.95 -15.39 6.95
N VAL A 26 1.32 -14.71 8.04
CA VAL A 26 1.15 -13.25 8.15
C VAL A 26 2.05 -12.53 7.16
N GLU A 27 3.31 -12.92 7.03
CA GLU A 27 4.26 -12.33 6.08
C GLU A 27 3.76 -12.46 4.65
N TYR A 28 3.24 -13.64 4.27
CA TYR A 28 2.68 -13.86 2.94
C TYR A 28 1.46 -12.97 2.70
N ALA A 29 0.50 -12.94 3.63
CA ALA A 29 -0.69 -12.11 3.52
C ALA A 29 -0.36 -10.61 3.44
N VAL A 30 0.66 -10.16 4.17
CA VAL A 30 1.16 -8.77 4.07
C VAL A 30 1.78 -8.51 2.70
N MET A 31 2.63 -9.40 2.19
CA MET A 31 3.26 -9.21 0.87
C MET A 31 2.21 -9.11 -0.24
N GLU A 32 1.25 -10.02 -0.26
CA GLU A 32 0.17 -10.01 -1.26
C GLU A 32 -0.68 -8.73 -1.14
N TRP A 33 -1.07 -8.34 0.07
CA TRP A 33 -1.91 -7.17 0.25
C TRP A 33 -1.17 -5.87 -0.09
N VAL A 34 0.11 -5.75 0.26
CA VAL A 34 0.94 -4.59 -0.08
C VAL A 34 1.14 -4.48 -1.59
N ASP A 35 1.40 -5.59 -2.27
CA ASP A 35 1.53 -5.60 -3.73
C ASP A 35 0.22 -5.15 -4.39
N TRP A 36 -0.90 -5.77 -4.02
CA TRP A 36 -2.21 -5.38 -4.54
C TRP A 36 -2.54 -3.91 -4.23
N TYR A 37 -2.34 -3.46 -2.99
CA TYR A 37 -2.64 -2.09 -2.58
C TYR A 37 -1.85 -1.07 -3.40
N ASN A 38 -0.55 -1.30 -3.63
CA ASN A 38 0.30 -0.34 -4.32
C ASN A 38 0.23 -0.42 -5.84
N ASN A 39 0.05 -1.62 -6.40
CA ASN A 39 0.22 -1.87 -7.83
C ASN A 39 -1.09 -2.18 -8.58
N ALA A 40 -2.18 -2.48 -7.89
CA ALA A 40 -3.44 -2.87 -8.52
C ALA A 40 -4.69 -2.14 -8.00
N ARG A 41 -4.65 -1.62 -6.77
CA ARG A 41 -5.79 -0.93 -6.17
C ARG A 41 -5.93 0.48 -6.72
N LEU A 42 -7.04 0.75 -7.39
CA LEU A 42 -7.37 2.09 -7.87
C LEU A 42 -7.99 2.94 -6.75
N HIS A 43 -7.53 4.18 -6.63
CA HIS A 43 -8.06 5.13 -5.64
C HIS A 43 -8.71 6.33 -6.33
N SER A 44 -10.00 6.55 -6.08
CA SER A 44 -10.73 7.71 -6.62
C SER A 44 -10.07 9.05 -6.25
N ARG A 45 -9.49 9.14 -5.05
CA ARG A 45 -8.73 10.32 -4.59
C ARG A 45 -7.45 10.57 -5.39
N LEU A 46 -6.86 9.52 -5.98
CA LEU A 46 -5.69 9.60 -6.84
C LEU A 46 -6.06 9.72 -8.33
N GLY A 47 -7.34 10.01 -8.64
CA GLY A 47 -7.82 10.08 -10.02
C GLY A 47 -7.98 8.70 -10.68
N TYR A 48 -8.31 7.68 -9.88
CA TYR A 48 -8.36 6.28 -10.32
C TYR A 48 -7.02 5.75 -10.83
N LEU A 49 -5.93 6.21 -10.20
CA LEU A 49 -4.61 5.62 -10.33
C LEU A 49 -4.31 4.73 -9.14
N THR A 50 -3.39 3.80 -9.33
CA THR A 50 -2.74 3.08 -8.23
C THR A 50 -1.78 4.01 -7.48
N PRO A 51 -1.42 3.71 -6.22
CA PRO A 51 -0.42 4.48 -5.49
C PRO A 51 0.93 4.55 -6.23
N ALA A 52 1.40 3.45 -6.82
CA ALA A 52 2.65 3.41 -7.57
C ALA A 52 2.63 4.29 -8.83
N GLU A 53 1.53 4.28 -9.59
CA GLU A 53 1.36 5.15 -10.76
C GLU A 53 1.32 6.62 -10.35
N TYR A 54 0.57 6.94 -9.29
CA TYR A 54 0.48 8.30 -8.78
C TYR A 54 1.84 8.82 -8.31
N GLU A 55 2.62 8.00 -7.59
CA GLU A 55 3.96 8.34 -7.14
C GLU A 55 4.91 8.60 -8.33
N THR A 56 4.83 7.75 -9.36
CA THR A 56 5.60 7.92 -10.61
C THR A 56 5.31 9.27 -11.27
N VAL A 57 4.03 9.63 -11.43
CA VAL A 57 3.61 10.93 -11.99
C VAL A 57 4.08 12.08 -11.11
N TYR A 58 3.96 11.94 -9.79
CA TYR A 58 4.35 12.96 -8.82
C TYR A 58 5.84 13.29 -8.90
N TYR A 59 6.72 12.27 -8.91
CA TYR A 59 8.17 12.47 -8.98
C TYR A 59 8.67 12.92 -10.36
N ALA A 60 7.95 12.59 -11.45
CA ALA A 60 8.24 13.16 -12.76
C ALA A 60 8.04 14.69 -12.79
N GLN A 61 7.06 15.20 -12.04
CA GLN A 61 6.75 16.62 -11.93
C GLN A 61 7.56 17.33 -10.82
N HIS A 62 7.91 16.61 -9.76
CA HIS A 62 8.63 17.11 -8.59
C HIS A 62 9.88 16.25 -8.36
N PRO A 63 10.92 16.39 -9.21
CA PRO A 63 12.12 15.59 -9.07
C PRO A 63 12.67 15.74 -7.66
N PRO A 64 13.03 14.64 -6.99
CA PRO A 64 13.51 14.71 -5.61
C PRO A 64 14.73 15.64 -5.57
N ARG A 65 14.72 16.58 -4.63
CA ARG A 65 15.95 17.31 -4.30
C ARG A 65 16.97 16.25 -3.89
N ARG A 66 18.07 16.14 -4.64
CA ARG A 66 19.17 15.22 -4.32
C ARG A 66 19.43 15.33 -2.81
N PRO A 67 19.29 14.24 -2.02
CA PRO A 67 19.75 14.30 -0.65
C PRO A 67 21.25 14.63 -0.71
N ALA A 68 21.67 15.66 0.02
CA ALA A 68 23.08 15.84 0.28
C ALA A 68 23.55 14.55 0.95
N LEU A 69 24.43 13.81 0.27
CA LEU A 69 25.11 12.67 0.86
C LEU A 69 25.87 13.21 2.08
N VAL A 70 25.40 12.87 3.28
CA VAL A 70 26.12 13.02 4.55
C VAL A 70 26.62 11.67 4.98
#